data_AF-A0A060CFM4-F1
#
_entry.id   AF-A0A060CFM4-F1
#
_cell.length_a   1.000
_cell.length_b   1.000
_cell.length_c   1.000
_cell.angle_alpha   90.00
_cell.angle_beta   90.00
_cell.angle_gamma   90.00
#
_symmetry.space_group_name_H-M   'P 1'
#
loop_
_entity.id
_entity.type
_entity.pdbx_description
1 polymer ?
#
loop_
_entity_poly.entity_id
_entity_poly.type
_entity_poly.pdbx_seq_one_letter_code
_entity_poly.pdbx_strand_id
1 'polypeptide(L)'
;RHDGLASKRNIPVYSLTVTQGDGGSNHLDPETIAEIRQNEAQQACDILDVINLGSLGYTNTNPGTVASMCEDIVRVLRKYQIQTLISVDPHLENECHPVHNTVGNAVNEAFIR
;
A
#
# COMPACT_ATOMS: atom_id res chain seq x y z
N ARG A 1 13.30 -2.73 23.08
CA ARG A 1 13.03 -3.57 21.90
C ARG A 1 11.52 -3.78 21.90
N HIS A 2 10.82 -3.22 20.91
CA HIS A 2 9.36 -3.25 20.86
C HIS A 2 8.89 -4.60 20.29
N ASP A 3 7.87 -5.19 20.91
CA ASP A 3 7.27 -6.48 20.51
C ASP A 3 6.35 -6.30 19.28
N GLY A 4 6.92 -5.87 18.15
CA GLY A 4 6.23 -5.68 16.87
C GLY A 4 5.69 -6.97 16.22
N LEU A 5 4.96 -6.82 15.12
CA LEU A 5 4.25 -7.89 14.44
C LEU A 5 5.22 -8.96 13.89
N ALA A 6 6.35 -8.53 13.33
CA ALA A 6 7.39 -9.41 12.80
C ALA A 6 8.28 -10.01 13.90
N SER A 7 8.57 -9.24 14.96
CA SER A 7 9.50 -9.63 16.03
C SER A 7 9.07 -10.87 16.82
N LYS A 8 7.76 -11.16 16.86
CA LYS A 8 7.23 -12.33 17.59
C LYS A 8 7.44 -13.66 16.88
N ARG A 9 7.71 -13.68 15.56
CA ARG A 9 7.77 -14.94 14.78
C ARG A 9 8.93 -15.05 13.78
N ASN A 10 9.83 -14.08 13.68
CA ASN A 10 10.88 -14.03 12.64
C ASN A 10 10.33 -14.11 11.21
N ILE A 11 9.10 -13.60 10.99
CA ILE A 11 8.48 -13.54 9.66
C ILE A 11 8.59 -12.09 9.19
N PRO A 12 9.32 -11.81 8.09
CA PRO A 12 9.39 -10.44 7.57
C PRO A 12 8.01 -10.03 7.06
N VAL A 13 7.53 -8.88 7.54
CA VAL A 13 6.29 -8.25 7.08
C VAL A 13 6.68 -7.03 6.27
N TYR A 14 6.08 -6.86 5.10
CA TYR A 14 6.32 -5.73 4.22
C TYR A 14 5.04 -4.89 4.09
N SER A 15 5.19 -3.57 4.10
CA SER A 15 4.11 -2.62 3.81
C SER A 15 4.40 -1.92 2.49
N LEU A 16 3.38 -1.81 1.64
CA LEU A 16 3.42 -1.08 0.38
C LEU A 16 2.15 -0.25 0.27
N THR A 17 2.28 1.05 0.03
CA THR A 17 1.12 1.88 -0.33
C THR A 17 1.01 2.01 -1.85
N VAL A 18 -0.22 2.06 -2.36
CA VAL A 18 -0.44 2.27 -3.80
C VAL A 18 -0.42 3.76 -4.10
N THR A 19 -1.15 4.56 -3.31
CA THR A 19 -1.19 6.01 -3.47
C THR A 19 -0.28 6.73 -2.49
N GLN A 20 0.01 8.00 -2.78
CA GLN A 20 0.76 8.88 -1.89
C GLN A 20 -0.11 9.53 -0.80
N GLY A 21 -1.44 9.38 -0.88
CA GLY A 21 -2.37 9.96 0.11
C GLY A 21 -2.53 11.48 -0.03
N ASP A 22 -2.25 12.00 -1.21
CA ASP A 22 -2.21 13.41 -1.62
C ASP A 22 -3.58 14.13 -1.57
N GLY A 23 -4.68 13.37 -1.44
CA GLY A 23 -6.05 13.91 -1.25
C GLY A 23 -6.51 13.96 0.20
N GLY A 24 -5.65 13.64 1.16
CA GLY A 24 -6.03 13.45 2.56
C GLY A 24 -6.21 14.74 3.38
N SER A 25 -6.07 15.91 2.78
CA SER A 25 -6.15 17.20 3.49
C SER A 25 -6.91 18.25 2.68
N ASN A 26 -7.68 19.07 3.37
CA ASN A 26 -8.33 20.27 2.81
C ASN A 26 -7.54 21.56 3.10
N HIS A 27 -6.41 21.46 3.81
CA HIS A 27 -5.66 22.61 4.34
C HIS A 27 -4.21 22.66 3.88
N LEU A 28 -3.70 21.56 3.34
CA LEU A 28 -2.34 21.42 2.84
C LEU A 28 -2.42 21.09 1.35
N ASP A 29 -1.43 21.55 0.58
CA ASP A 29 -1.33 21.16 -0.81
C ASP A 29 -0.97 19.67 -0.96
N PRO A 30 -1.29 19.05 -2.11
CA PRO A 30 -1.12 17.61 -2.33
C PRO A 30 0.31 17.09 -2.14
N GLU A 31 1.32 17.86 -2.51
CA GLU A 31 2.73 17.48 -2.39
C GLU A 31 3.17 17.47 -0.92
N THR A 32 2.85 18.54 -0.19
CA THR A 32 3.14 18.64 1.25
C THR A 32 2.48 17.51 2.04
N ILE A 33 1.18 17.24 1.82
CA ILE A 33 0.51 16.17 2.57
C ILE A 33 1.04 14.78 2.17
N ALA A 34 1.41 14.55 0.91
CA ALA A 34 2.02 13.30 0.48
C ALA A 34 3.34 13.04 1.23
N GLU A 35 4.23 14.04 1.33
CA GLU A 35 5.49 13.92 2.06
C GLU A 35 5.28 13.60 3.54
N ILE A 36 4.34 14.32 4.19
CA ILE A 36 3.98 14.07 5.59
C ILE A 36 3.52 12.62 5.76
N ARG A 37 2.60 12.15 4.90
CA ARG A 37 2.04 10.79 5.00
C ARG A 37 3.05 9.69 4.71
N GLN A 38 4.05 9.93 3.86
CA GLN A 38 5.15 8.97 3.68
C GLN A 38 5.98 8.84 4.96
N ASN A 39 6.27 9.96 5.63
CA ASN A 39 6.98 9.94 6.92
C ASN A 39 6.15 9.28 8.02
N GLU A 40 4.85 9.56 8.10
CA GLU A 40 3.93 8.88 9.02
C GLU A 40 3.88 7.38 8.78
N ALA A 41 3.79 6.96 7.52
CA ALA A 41 3.78 5.55 7.14
C ALA A 41 5.09 4.85 7.55
N GLN A 42 6.25 5.50 7.37
CA GLN A 42 7.53 4.97 7.83
C GLN A 42 7.55 4.80 9.35
N GLN A 43 7.15 5.83 10.11
CA GLN A 43 7.13 5.77 11.57
C GLN A 43 6.17 4.69 12.09
N ALA A 44 5.01 4.52 11.45
CA ALA A 44 4.07 3.45 11.79
C ALA A 44 4.68 2.06 11.53
N CYS A 45 5.41 1.89 10.42
CA CYS A 45 6.12 0.66 10.11
C CYS A 45 7.23 0.37 11.15
N ASP A 46 7.99 1.39 11.57
CA ASP A 46 9.04 1.26 12.59
C ASP A 46 8.47 0.79 13.95
N ILE A 47 7.30 1.31 14.33
CA ILE A 47 6.59 0.88 15.56
C ILE A 47 6.16 -0.58 15.49
N LEU A 48 5.71 -1.02 14.31
CA LEU A 48 5.18 -2.36 14.09
C LEU A 48 6.24 -3.40 13.73
N ASP A 49 7.51 -2.99 13.57
CA ASP A 49 8.60 -3.82 13.04
C ASP A 49 8.26 -4.37 11.64
N VAL A 50 7.75 -3.48 10.77
CA VAL A 50 7.36 -3.77 9.38
C VAL A 50 8.35 -3.09 8.43
N ILE A 51 8.74 -3.78 7.36
CA ILE A 51 9.62 -3.24 6.33
C ILE A 51 8.78 -2.37 5.38
N ASN A 52 8.98 -1.06 5.43
CA ASN A 52 8.31 -0.13 4.53
C ASN A 52 8.94 -0.18 3.12
N LEU A 53 8.13 -0.50 2.10
CA LEU A 53 8.52 -0.47 0.69
C LEU A 53 8.20 0.86 0.01
N GLY A 54 7.57 1.80 0.73
CA GLY A 54 7.15 3.09 0.22
C GLY A 54 5.86 3.02 -0.58
N SER A 55 5.72 3.95 -1.52
CA SER A 55 4.55 4.10 -2.39
C SER A 55 4.87 3.72 -3.83
N LEU A 56 3.88 3.14 -4.53
CA LEU A 56 3.92 2.98 -6.00
C LEU A 56 3.77 4.31 -6.75
N GLY A 57 3.43 5.41 -6.06
CA GLY A 57 3.43 6.76 -6.63
C GLY A 57 2.16 7.16 -7.36
N TYR A 58 1.06 6.40 -7.22
CA TYR A 58 -0.24 6.82 -7.77
C TYR A 58 -0.80 8.00 -6.95
N THR A 59 -1.48 8.93 -7.63
CA THR A 59 -2.00 10.18 -7.06
C THR A 59 -3.42 10.45 -7.52
N ASN A 60 -4.10 11.47 -6.99
CA ASN A 60 -5.43 11.82 -7.50
C ASN A 60 -5.41 12.24 -8.98
N THR A 61 -4.33 12.89 -9.42
CA THR A 61 -4.15 13.31 -10.82
C THR A 61 -3.66 12.17 -11.72
N ASN A 62 -3.10 11.11 -11.12
CA ASN A 62 -2.68 9.90 -11.80
C ASN A 62 -3.17 8.67 -11.03
N PRO A 63 -4.48 8.35 -11.10
CA PRO A 63 -5.08 7.33 -10.24
C PRO A 63 -4.70 5.90 -10.63
N GLY A 64 -4.08 5.70 -11.81
CA GLY A 64 -3.74 4.38 -12.33
C GLY A 64 -4.94 3.57 -12.81
N THR A 65 -4.66 2.36 -13.27
CA THR A 65 -5.68 1.36 -13.65
C THR A 65 -5.39 0.05 -12.94
N VAL A 66 -6.36 -0.87 -12.93
CA VAL A 66 -6.15 -2.24 -12.42
C VAL A 66 -4.93 -2.88 -13.08
N ALA A 67 -4.78 -2.73 -14.40
CA ALA A 67 -3.68 -3.32 -15.16
C ALA A 67 -2.31 -2.71 -14.77
N SER A 68 -2.20 -1.38 -14.68
CA SER A 68 -0.94 -0.73 -14.32
C SER A 68 -0.51 -1.07 -12.89
N MET A 69 -1.45 -1.02 -11.94
CA MET A 69 -1.19 -1.39 -10.56
C MET A 69 -0.80 -2.86 -10.43
N CYS A 70 -1.48 -3.75 -11.16
CA CYS A 70 -1.17 -5.17 -11.18
C CYS A 70 0.28 -5.42 -11.62
N GLU A 71 0.75 -4.76 -12.69
CA GLU A 71 2.14 -4.90 -13.14
C GLU A 71 3.15 -4.45 -12.08
N ASP A 72 2.90 -3.32 -11.43
CA ASP A 72 3.79 -2.81 -10.39
C ASP A 72 3.80 -3.70 -9.14
N ILE A 73 2.63 -4.19 -8.73
CA ILE A 73 2.49 -5.14 -7.62
C ILE A 73 3.24 -6.43 -7.94
N VAL A 74 3.07 -7.01 -9.14
CA VAL A 74 3.80 -8.22 -9.57
C VAL A 74 5.32 -8.02 -9.50
N ARG A 75 5.84 -6.85 -9.86
CA ARG A 75 7.27 -6.54 -9.71
C ARG A 75 7.71 -6.60 -8.24
N VAL A 76 6.91 -6.07 -7.32
CA VAL A 76 7.17 -6.14 -5.88
C VAL A 76 7.11 -7.59 -5.38
N LEU A 77 6.04 -8.33 -5.70
CA LEU A 77 5.88 -9.73 -5.28
C LEU A 77 7.06 -10.60 -5.70
N ARG A 78 7.52 -10.44 -6.95
CA ARG A 78 8.68 -11.16 -7.48
C ARG A 78 10.00 -10.69 -6.87
N LYS A 79 10.18 -9.39 -6.64
CA LYS A 79 11.42 -8.86 -6.05
C LYS A 79 11.62 -9.36 -4.61
N TYR A 80 10.56 -9.36 -3.81
CA TYR A 80 10.62 -9.72 -2.39
C TYR A 80 10.17 -11.16 -2.10
N GLN A 81 9.79 -11.92 -3.14
CA GLN A 81 9.31 -13.29 -3.04
C GLN A 81 8.20 -13.39 -1.99
N ILE A 82 7.11 -12.64 -2.14
CA ILE A 82 6.03 -12.59 -1.14
C ILE A 82 5.19 -13.87 -1.18
N GLN A 83 5.00 -14.55 -0.04
CA GLN A 83 4.17 -15.77 0.06
C GLN A 83 2.72 -15.51 0.49
N THR A 84 2.47 -14.37 1.14
CA THR A 84 1.15 -14.05 1.67
C THR A 84 0.86 -12.58 1.41
N LEU A 85 -0.31 -12.32 0.83
CA LEU A 85 -0.82 -10.99 0.54
C LEU A 85 -1.97 -10.67 1.50
N ILE A 86 -1.97 -9.44 2.00
CA ILE A 86 -3.07 -8.87 2.76
C ILE A 86 -3.46 -7.57 2.04
N SER A 87 -4.73 -7.43 1.68
CA SER A 87 -5.24 -6.30 0.92
C SER A 87 -6.69 -5.99 1.29
N VAL A 88 -7.20 -4.88 0.78
CA VAL A 88 -8.61 -4.50 0.82
C VAL A 88 -9.46 -5.48 0.01
N ASP A 89 -10.70 -5.72 0.46
CA ASP A 89 -11.71 -6.50 -0.25
C ASP A 89 -12.47 -5.59 -1.24
N PRO A 90 -12.33 -5.79 -2.57
CA PRO A 90 -13.01 -4.97 -3.57
C PRO A 90 -14.52 -5.27 -3.68
N HIS A 91 -15.03 -6.26 -2.97
CA HIS A 91 -16.45 -6.65 -2.96
C HIS A 91 -17.14 -6.35 -1.63
N LEU A 92 -16.49 -5.60 -0.74
CA LEU A 92 -17.10 -5.15 0.50
C LEU A 92 -18.32 -4.28 0.19
N GLU A 93 -19.50 -4.68 0.70
CA GLU A 93 -20.82 -4.15 0.30
C GLU A 93 -20.92 -2.61 0.37
N ASN A 94 -20.23 -1.98 1.33
CA ASN A 94 -20.27 -0.55 1.57
C ASN A 94 -18.97 0.18 1.17
N GLU A 95 -18.07 -0.45 0.43
CA GLU A 95 -16.86 0.21 -0.06
C GLU A 95 -17.23 1.21 -1.18
N CYS A 96 -17.10 2.50 -0.87
CA CYS A 96 -17.47 3.58 -1.77
C CYS A 96 -16.25 4.23 -2.45
N HIS A 97 -15.02 3.93 -2.03
CA HIS A 97 -13.83 4.58 -2.53
C HIS A 97 -13.28 3.87 -3.78
N PRO A 98 -13.29 4.50 -4.97
CA PRO A 98 -12.89 3.85 -6.23
C PRO A 98 -11.47 3.28 -6.21
N VAL A 99 -10.55 3.92 -5.47
CA VAL A 99 -9.17 3.44 -5.32
C VAL A 99 -9.13 2.10 -4.59
N HIS A 100 -9.94 1.87 -3.55
CA HIS A 100 -9.95 0.58 -2.85
C HIS A 100 -10.42 -0.54 -3.77
N ASN A 101 -11.47 -0.29 -4.56
CA ASN A 101 -11.96 -1.24 -5.56
C ASN A 101 -10.90 -1.54 -6.61
N THR A 102 -10.19 -0.51 -7.10
CA THR A 102 -9.13 -0.67 -8.11
C THR A 102 -7.95 -1.47 -7.56
N VAL A 103 -7.48 -1.13 -6.35
CA VAL A 103 -6.36 -1.80 -5.68
C VAL A 103 -6.71 -3.25 -5.34
N GLY A 104 -7.89 -3.50 -4.77
CA GLY A 104 -8.33 -4.86 -4.44
C GLY A 104 -8.39 -5.76 -5.67
N ASN A 105 -8.95 -5.26 -6.78
CA ASN A 105 -8.96 -6.01 -8.04
C ASN A 105 -7.55 -6.21 -8.62
N ALA A 106 -6.68 -5.19 -8.54
CA ALA A 106 -5.29 -5.31 -9.00
C ALA A 106 -4.50 -6.36 -8.20
N VAL A 107 -4.72 -6.44 -6.88
CA VAL A 107 -4.11 -7.47 -6.03
C VAL A 107 -4.64 -8.86 -6.37
N ASN A 108 -5.95 -9.01 -6.59
CA ASN A 108 -6.54 -10.28 -7.04
C ASN A 108 -5.92 -10.76 -8.35
N GLU A 109 -5.75 -9.86 -9.33
CA GLU A 109 -5.07 -10.18 -10.58
C GLU A 109 -3.57 -10.45 -10.41
N ALA A 110 -2.87 -9.73 -9.53
CA ALA A 110 -1.44 -9.90 -9.32
C ALA A 110 -1.14 -11.25 -8.64
N PHE A 111 -2.01 -11.71 -7.73
CA PHE A 111 -1.84 -12.97 -7.02
C PHE A 111 -1.84 -14.20 -7.94
N ILE A 112 -2.51 -14.14 -9.09
CA ILE A 112 -2.59 -15.23 -10.07
C ILE A 112 -1.45 -15.21 -11.12
N ARG A 113 -0.49 -14.26 -11.04
CA ARG A 113 0.59 -14.04 -12.04
C ARG A 113 2.00 -14.28 -11.48
#